data_AF-X1JE02-F1
#
_entry.id   AF-X1JE02-F1
#
_cell.length_a   1.000
_cell.length_b   1.000
_cell.length_c   1.000
_cell.angle_alpha   90.00
_cell.angle_beta   90.00
_cell.angle_gamma   90.00
#
_symmetry.space_group_name_H-M   'P 1'
#
loop_
_entity.id
_entity.type
_entity.pdbx_description
1 polymer ?
#
loop_
_entity_poly.entity_id
_entity_poly.type
_entity_poly.pdbx_seq_one_letter_code
_entity_poly.pdbx_strand_id
1 'polypeptide(L)'
;MVKKTPFYDMHVKNNGKIIEFTGYLMPVQFEGIIPEHQAVRNSVGVFDVSHMGEVEIRGKDRIKFVNYITTNDVSKLALNQIQYSTMLYPKGEFRP
;
A
#
# COMPACT_ATOMS: atom_id res chain seq x y z
N MET A 1 -13.92 14.28 5.66
CA MET A 1 -14.90 13.43 4.93
C MET A 1 -14.18 12.14 4.58
N VAL A 2 -14.78 10.99 4.87
CA VAL A 2 -14.18 9.67 4.60
C VAL A 2 -14.13 9.44 3.09
N LYS A 3 -13.00 8.95 2.58
CA LYS A 3 -12.77 8.69 1.16
C LYS A 3 -13.30 7.31 0.75
N LYS A 4 -13.49 7.10 -0.55
CA LYS A 4 -13.86 5.82 -1.16
C LYS A 4 -12.81 5.44 -2.19
N THR A 5 -12.50 4.15 -2.31
CA THR A 5 -11.69 3.65 -3.43
C THR A 5 -12.54 3.52 -4.69
N PRO A 6 -11.93 3.39 -5.88
CA PRO A 6 -12.66 3.10 -7.13
C PRO A 6 -13.51 1.83 -7.06
N PHE A 7 -13.18 0.89 -6.17
CA PHE A 7 -13.86 -0.39 -6.01
C PHE A 7 -14.95 -0.40 -4.93
N TYR A 8 -15.24 0.74 -4.29
CA TYR A 8 -16.21 0.81 -3.19
C TYR A 8 -17.57 0.18 -3.52
N ASP A 9 -18.15 0.51 -4.67
CA ASP A 9 -19.47 -0.02 -5.05
C ASP A 9 -19.43 -1.54 -5.29
N MET A 10 -18.28 -2.06 -5.78
CA MET A 10 -18.06 -3.50 -5.91
C MET A 10 -18.00 -4.17 -4.54
N HIS A 11 -17.34 -3.54 -3.55
CA HIS A 11 -17.26 -4.08 -2.20
C HIS A 11 -18.65 -4.20 -1.57
N VAL A 12 -19.48 -3.15 -1.68
CA VAL A 12 -20.86 -3.14 -1.17
C VAL A 12 -21.71 -4.19 -1.88
N LYS A 13 -21.61 -4.28 -3.22
CA LYS A 13 -22.36 -5.27 -4.01
C LYS A 13 -22.03 -6.72 -3.63
N ASN A 14 -20.80 -6.98 -3.22
CA ASN A 14 -20.35 -8.32 -2.82
C ASN A 14 -20.45 -8.56 -1.29
N ASN A 15 -21.30 -7.79 -0.59
CA ASN A 15 -21.51 -7.92 0.87
C ASN A 15 -20.25 -7.76 1.72
N GLY A 16 -19.28 -6.97 1.23
CA GLY A 16 -18.10 -6.61 2.02
C GLY A 16 -18.50 -5.83 3.26
N LYS A 17 -18.00 -6.25 4.42
CA LYS A 17 -18.22 -5.56 5.70
C LYS A 17 -17.39 -4.27 5.71
N ILE A 18 -18.02 -3.16 5.33
CA ILE A 18 -17.36 -1.86 5.21
C ILE A 18 -17.09 -1.24 6.59
N ILE A 19 -15.86 -0.79 6.80
CA ILE A 19 -15.44 -0.01 7.96
C ILE A 19 -14.66 1.24 7.52
N GLU A 20 -14.48 2.19 8.43
CA GLU A 20 -13.52 3.26 8.24
C GLU A 20 -12.11 2.77 8.62
N PHE A 21 -11.17 2.84 7.68
CA PHE A 21 -9.78 2.48 7.85
C PHE A 21 -8.90 3.56 7.21
N THR A 22 -8.01 4.17 8.00
CA THR A 22 -7.07 5.23 7.55
C THR A 22 -7.73 6.37 6.75
N GLY A 23 -8.99 6.70 7.07
CA GLY A 23 -9.76 7.74 6.39
C GLY A 23 -10.42 7.29 5.08
N TYR A 24 -10.46 5.98 4.79
CA TYR A 24 -11.17 5.36 3.67
C TYR A 24 -12.25 4.40 4.15
N LEU A 25 -13.31 4.24 3.36
CA LEU A 25 -14.30 3.18 3.52
C LEU A 25 -13.80 1.91 2.80
N MET A 26 -13.43 0.89 3.56
CA MET A 26 -12.80 -0.35 3.07
C MET A 26 -13.52 -1.60 3.61
N PRO A 27 -13.58 -2.70 2.84
CA PRO A 27 -14.09 -3.97 3.33
C PRO A 27 -13.07 -4.62 4.28
N VAL A 28 -13.47 -4.95 5.51
CA VAL A 28 -12.62 -5.71 6.45
C VAL A 28 -12.68 -7.22 6.21
N GLN A 29 -13.78 -7.71 5.63
CA GLN A 29 -14.00 -9.10 5.24
C GLN A 29 -15.21 -9.18 4.30
N PHE A 30 -15.35 -10.29 3.58
CA PHE A 30 -16.51 -10.67 2.76
C PHE A 30 -17.17 -11.94 3.31
N GLU A 31 -16.47 -13.08 3.28
CA GLU A 31 -16.96 -14.38 3.78
C GLU A 31 -16.48 -14.68 5.20
N GLY A 32 -15.41 -14.01 5.64
CA GLY A 32 -14.84 -14.12 6.98
C GLY A 32 -13.32 -14.16 6.95
N ILE A 33 -12.69 -13.70 8.03
CA ILE A 33 -11.22 -13.58 8.11
C ILE A 33 -10.52 -14.92 7.91
N ILE A 34 -11.03 -16.01 8.52
CA ILE A 34 -10.42 -17.34 8.42
C ILE A 34 -10.51 -17.90 6.99
N PRO A 35 -11.68 -18.00 6.34
CA PRO A 35 -11.76 -18.51 4.98
C PRO A 35 -10.95 -17.67 3.98
N GLU A 36 -10.96 -16.34 4.10
CA GLU A 36 -10.16 -15.46 3.23
C GLU A 36 -8.65 -15.65 3.42
N HIS A 37 -8.19 -15.81 4.67
CA HIS A 37 -6.79 -16.14 4.95
C HIS A 37 -6.40 -17.50 4.32
N GLN A 38 -7.24 -18.51 4.47
CA GLN A 38 -7.00 -19.84 3.89
C GLN A 38 -7.01 -19.80 2.36
N ALA A 39 -7.88 -18.99 1.74
CA ALA A 39 -7.91 -18.80 0.30
C ALA A 39 -6.57 -18.25 -0.22
N VAL A 40 -5.99 -17.26 0.46
CA VAL A 40 -4.69 -16.68 0.09
C VAL A 40 -3.55 -17.68 0.24
N ARG A 41 -3.61 -18.54 1.27
CA ARG A 41 -2.54 -19.51 1.56
C ARG A 41 -2.59 -20.74 0.66
N ASN A 42 -3.79 -21.20 0.31
CA ASN A 42 -4.00 -22.48 -0.37
C ASN A 42 -4.51 -22.32 -1.81
N SER A 43 -4.79 -21.10 -2.26
CA SER A 43 -5.32 -20.79 -3.60
C SER A 43 -4.92 -19.36 -4.00
N VAL A 44 -5.87 -18.49 -4.34
CA VAL A 44 -5.66 -17.10 -4.74
C VAL A 44 -6.53 -16.18 -3.90
N GLY A 45 -5.97 -15.05 -3.47
CA GLY A 45 -6.72 -13.94 -2.87
C GLY A 45 -6.49 -12.64 -3.63
N VAL A 46 -7.51 -11.80 -3.67
CA VAL A 46 -7.48 -10.48 -4.31
C VAL A 46 -7.76 -9.42 -3.26
N PHE A 47 -6.92 -8.39 -3.21
CA PHE A 47 -7.01 -7.30 -2.24
C PHE A 47 -7.13 -5.96 -2.95
N ASP A 48 -8.08 -5.13 -2.52
CA ASP A 48 -8.09 -3.71 -2.87
C ASP A 48 -7.18 -2.93 -1.92
N VAL A 49 -5.99 -2.57 -2.40
CA VAL A 49 -5.02 -1.72 -1.68
C VAL A 49 -4.95 -0.31 -2.26
N SER A 50 -5.95 0.12 -3.04
CA SER A 50 -5.96 1.42 -3.74
C SER A 50 -6.01 2.64 -2.81
N HIS A 51 -6.15 2.43 -1.50
CA HIS A 51 -6.03 3.47 -0.49
C HIS A 51 -4.57 3.84 -0.19
N MET A 52 -3.60 3.01 -0.59
CA MET A 52 -2.17 3.30 -0.45
C MET A 52 -1.76 4.43 -1.41
N GLY A 53 -0.88 5.31 -0.92
CA GLY A 53 -0.37 6.41 -1.72
C GLY A 53 0.69 5.94 -2.72
N GLU A 54 0.59 6.43 -3.95
CA GLU A 54 1.61 6.25 -4.99
C GLU A 54 2.23 7.60 -5.32
N VAL A 55 3.57 7.65 -5.38
CA VAL A 55 4.33 8.86 -5.69
C VAL A 55 5.34 8.55 -6.77
N GLU A 56 5.30 9.30 -7.86
CA GLU A 56 6.26 9.19 -8.96
C GLU A 56 7.30 10.31 -8.90
N ILE A 57 8.59 9.95 -8.93
CA ILE A 57 9.71 10.89 -8.86
C ILE A 57 10.47 10.88 -10.19
N ARG A 58 10.49 12.02 -10.89
CA ARG A 58 11.14 12.19 -12.19
C ARG A 58 12.23 13.27 -12.14
N GLY A 59 13.13 13.25 -13.13
CA GLY A 59 14.18 14.25 -13.30
C GLY A 59 15.60 13.70 -13.17
N LYS A 60 16.59 14.56 -13.49
CA LYS A 60 18.01 14.21 -13.50
C LYS A 60 18.55 13.82 -12.12
N ASP A 61 18.04 14.46 -11.06
CA ASP A 61 18.53 14.29 -9.68
C ASP A 61 17.69 13.29 -8.86
N ARG A 62 16.76 12.55 -9.50
CA ARG A 62 15.81 11.67 -8.79
C ARG A 62 16.49 10.64 -7.89
N ILE A 63 17.59 10.02 -8.33
CA ILE A 63 18.31 9.01 -7.54
C ILE A 63 18.95 9.66 -6.31
N LYS A 64 19.57 10.83 -6.48
CA LYS A 64 20.17 11.59 -5.37
C LYS A 64 19.11 12.00 -4.34
N PHE A 65 17.95 12.44 -4.81
CA PHE A 65 16.84 12.81 -3.94
C PHE A 65 16.27 11.61 -3.17
N VAL A 66 16.02 10.48 -3.84
CA VAL A 66 15.49 9.29 -3.16
C VAL A 66 16.50 8.76 -2.13
N ASN A 67 17.78 8.65 -2.49
CA ASN A 67 18.83 8.27 -1.54
C ASN A 67 19.00 9.25 -0.37
N TYR A 68 18.53 10.50 -0.50
CA TYR A 68 18.54 11.46 0.61
C TYR A 68 17.38 11.27 1.58
N ILE A 69 16.22 10.81 1.10
CA ILE A 69 15.00 10.67 1.93
C ILE A 69 14.75 9.25 2.42
N THR A 70 15.37 8.23 1.80
CA THR A 70 15.25 6.81 2.16
C THR A 70 16.56 6.22 2.67
N THR A 71 16.49 5.15 3.45
CA THR A 71 17.65 4.51 4.07
C THR A 71 18.44 3.57 3.16
N ASN A 72 17.81 3.02 2.14
CA ASN A 72 18.45 2.07 1.23
C ASN A 72 18.94 2.77 -0.04
N ASP A 73 20.03 2.24 -0.61
CA ASP A 73 20.65 2.77 -1.82
C ASP A 73 19.92 2.29 -3.09
N VAL A 74 19.11 3.20 -3.65
CA VAL A 74 18.31 3.00 -4.86
C VAL A 74 19.18 2.90 -6.12
N SER A 75 20.42 3.36 -6.10
CA SER A 75 21.33 3.22 -7.25
C SER A 75 21.68 1.76 -7.57
N LYS A 76 21.45 0.85 -6.61
CA LYS A 76 21.67 -0.60 -6.78
C LYS A 76 20.52 -1.31 -7.50
N LEU A 77 19.39 -0.64 -7.72
CA LEU A 77 18.25 -1.24 -8.41
C LEU A 77 18.43 -1.20 -9.92
N ALA A 78 18.28 -2.36 -10.56
CA ALA A 78 18.09 -2.44 -12.00
C ALA A 78 16.65 -2.05 -12.38
N LEU A 79 16.42 -1.80 -13.68
CA LEU A 79 15.09 -1.54 -14.21
C LEU A 79 14.13 -2.68 -13.82
N ASN A 80 12.93 -2.30 -13.37
CA ASN A 80 11.87 -3.20 -12.88
C ASN A 80 12.20 -3.97 -11.59
N GLN A 81 13.28 -3.63 -10.87
CA GLN A 81 13.51 -4.11 -9.51
C GLN A 81 12.86 -3.20 -8.47
N ILE A 82 12.48 -3.80 -7.34
CA ILE A 82 11.83 -3.13 -6.22
C ILE A 82 12.64 -3.40 -4.95
N GLN A 83 12.69 -2.41 -4.05
CA GLN A 83 13.30 -2.54 -2.74
C GLN A 83 12.41 -1.90 -1.67
N TYR A 84 12.26 -2.59 -0.54
CA TYR A 84 11.68 -2.00 0.66
C TYR A 84 12.71 -1.09 1.34
N SER A 85 12.29 0.11 1.71
CA SER A 85 13.12 1.05 2.45
C SER A 85 12.27 1.85 3.44
N THR A 86 12.93 2.60 4.30
CA THR A 86 12.29 3.42 5.33
C THR A 86 12.68 4.88 5.14
N MET A 87 11.78 5.78 5.54
CA MET A 87 12.08 7.19 5.72
C MET A 87 12.27 7.45 7.21
N LEU A 88 13.26 8.26 7.55
CA LEU A 88 13.56 8.62 8.94
C LEU A 88 13.42 10.11 9.17
N TYR A 89 13.12 10.50 10.40
CA TYR A 89 13.33 11.86 10.87
C TYR A 89 14.84 12.14 11.07
N PRO A 90 15.27 13.42 11.19
CA PRO A 90 16.69 13.77 11.31
C PRO A 90 17.42 13.12 12.50
N LYS A 91 16.70 12.75 13.57
CA LYS A 91 17.26 12.06 14.74
C LYS A 91 17.25 10.54 14.60
N GLY A 92 16.83 10.01 13.45
CA GLY A 92 16.86 8.59 13.11
C GLY A 92 15.59 7.82 13.47
N GLU A 93 14.52 8.47 13.94
CA GLU A 93 13.26 7.79 14.22
C GLU A 93 12.50 7.43 12.94
N PHE A 94 11.77 6.31 12.96
CA PHE A 94 10.92 5.90 11.83
C PHE A 94 9.83 6.94 11.55
N ARG A 95 9.69 7.32 10.28
CA ARG A 95 8.60 8.17 9.82
C ARG A 95 7.46 7.28 9.29
N PRO A 96 6.30 7.25 9.97
CA PRO A 96 5.15 6.46 9.55
C PRO A 96 4.42 7.07 8.34
#